data_AF-A0A7K2QHJ9-F1
#
_entry.id   AF-A0A7K2QHJ9-F1
#
_cell.length_a   1.000
_cell.length_b   1.000
_cell.length_c   1.000
_cell.angle_alpha   90.00
_cell.angle_beta   90.00
_cell.angle_gamma   90.00
#
_symmetry.space_group_name_H-M   'P 1'
#
loop_
_entity.id
_entity.type
_entity.pdbx_description
1 polymer ?
#
loop_
_entity_poly.entity_id
_entity_poly.type
_entity_poly.pdbx_seq_one_letter_code
_entity_poly.pdbx_strand_id
1 'polypeptide(L)'
;MATGAAAPPVASAAARPDPVRQGLEALVHDDGVPAALASVTDPAGRTRTYTAGVGDLATGSQVPRDGQVRVGSNTKTFTAVAVLQLVGEGRIRLDAPVDTYLPGLVRGKGIDGRKIKVRELLQQTSGLPDYTRADLVPRYYTPREL
;
A
#
# COMPACT_ATOMS: atom_id res chain seq x y z
N MET A 1 15.85 66.91 17.60
CA MET A 1 16.50 65.66 18.06
C MET A 1 15.40 64.73 18.54
N ALA A 2 14.94 63.80 17.71
CA ALA A 2 13.93 62.81 18.09
C ALA A 2 14.55 61.42 17.92
N THR A 3 14.83 60.76 19.05
CA THR A 3 15.36 59.40 19.11
C THR A 3 14.21 58.41 18.93
N GLY A 4 14.10 57.80 17.76
CA GLY A 4 13.20 56.67 17.53
C GLY A 4 13.85 55.38 18.06
N ALA A 5 13.21 54.75 19.05
CA ALA A 5 13.62 53.42 19.51
C ALA A 5 13.21 52.37 18.45
N ALA A 6 14.20 51.67 17.88
CA ALA A 6 13.95 50.54 16.99
C ALA A 6 13.45 49.34 17.80
N ALA A 7 12.31 48.77 17.39
CA ALA A 7 11.81 47.53 17.97
C ALA A 7 12.76 46.37 17.65
N PRO A 8 12.95 45.41 18.57
CA PRO A 8 13.82 44.26 18.32
C PRO A 8 13.25 43.38 17.19
N PRO A 9 14.12 42.74 16.38
CA PRO A 9 13.67 41.81 15.36
C PRO A 9 12.95 40.64 16.04
N VAL A 10 11.72 40.38 15.61
CA VAL A 10 10.97 39.20 16.04
C VAL A 10 11.68 38.00 15.42
N ALA A 11 12.34 37.20 16.25
CA ALA A 11 12.95 35.96 15.80
C ALA A 11 11.85 35.07 15.19
N SER A 12 11.93 34.83 13.89
CA SER A 12 11.11 33.81 13.24
C SER A 12 11.47 32.48 13.89
N ALA A 13 10.54 31.93 14.68
CA ALA A 13 10.69 30.58 15.18
C ALA A 13 10.85 29.68 13.96
N ALA A 14 12.07 29.17 13.74
CA ALA A 14 12.35 28.26 12.63
C ALA A 14 11.28 27.17 12.65
N ALA A 15 10.53 27.04 11.54
CA ALA A 15 9.50 26.03 11.43
C ALA A 15 10.13 24.68 11.76
N ARG A 16 9.56 23.97 12.75
CA ARG A 16 10.02 22.61 13.07
C ARG A 16 9.98 21.80 11.78
N PRO A 17 11.04 21.05 11.47
CA PRO A 17 11.08 20.27 10.24
C PRO A 17 9.94 19.26 10.22
N ASP A 18 9.31 19.11 9.06
CA ASP A 18 8.15 18.22 8.90
C ASP A 18 8.61 16.76 9.00
N PRO A 19 8.17 15.98 10.00
CA PRO A 19 8.65 14.62 10.24
C PRO A 19 8.32 13.67 9.08
N VAL A 20 7.24 13.93 8.34
CA VAL A 20 6.88 13.11 7.16
C VAL A 20 7.90 13.31 6.06
N ARG A 21 8.29 14.56 5.81
CA ARG A 21 9.35 14.88 4.85
C ARG A 21 10.67 14.23 5.24
N GLN A 22 11.08 14.36 6.50
CA GLN A 22 12.32 13.76 6.99
C GLN A 22 12.33 12.24 6.85
N GLY A 23 11.21 11.57 7.17
CA GLY A 23 11.09 10.12 6.98
C GLY A 23 11.21 9.69 5.52
N LEU A 24 10.60 10.45 4.59
CA LEU A 24 10.72 10.17 3.16
C LEU A 24 12.15 10.37 2.65
N GLU A 25 12.84 11.40 3.13
CA GLU A 25 14.24 11.66 2.79
C GLU A 25 15.15 10.55 3.34
N ALA A 26 14.92 10.06 4.56
CA ALA A 26 15.65 8.93 5.14
C ALA A 26 15.46 7.64 4.33
N LEU A 27 14.23 7.32 3.88
CA LEU A 27 14.01 6.16 3.00
C LEU A 27 14.87 6.23 1.72
N VAL A 28 15.02 7.43 1.16
CA VAL A 28 15.79 7.63 -0.08
C VAL A 28 17.29 7.59 0.19
N HIS A 29 17.76 8.28 1.23
CA HIS A 29 19.19 8.44 1.50
C HIS A 29 19.81 7.25 2.23
N ASP A 30 19.09 6.69 3.21
CA ASP A 30 19.62 5.67 4.11
C ASP A 30 19.21 4.26 3.64
N ASP A 31 17.96 4.06 3.22
CA ASP A 31 17.44 2.76 2.76
C ASP A 31 17.61 2.55 1.24
N GLY A 32 18.02 3.57 0.51
CA GLY A 32 18.32 3.50 -0.93
C GLY A 32 17.10 3.29 -1.82
N VAL A 33 15.88 3.59 -1.36
CA VAL A 33 14.70 3.52 -2.24
C VAL A 33 14.77 4.67 -3.26
N PRO A 34 14.54 4.44 -4.57
CA PRO A 34 14.65 5.50 -5.58
C PRO A 34 13.71 6.69 -5.36
N ALA A 35 12.52 6.40 -4.84
CA ALA A 35 11.46 7.36 -4.63
C ALA A 35 10.60 6.95 -3.43
N ALA A 36 10.08 7.95 -2.72
CA ALA A 36 9.07 7.77 -1.69
C ALA A 36 7.96 8.82 -1.85
N LEU A 37 6.72 8.41 -1.61
CA LEU A 37 5.53 9.26 -1.66
C LEU A 37 4.71 9.07 -0.38
N ALA A 38 4.10 10.15 0.10
CA ALA A 38 3.14 10.10 1.20
C ALA A 38 2.04 11.13 1.00
N SER A 39 0.83 10.80 1.45
CA SER A 39 -0.29 11.73 1.57
C SER A 39 -0.85 11.65 2.98
N VAL A 40 -0.97 12.80 3.65
CA VAL A 40 -1.45 12.92 5.02
C VAL A 40 -2.65 13.83 5.04
N THR A 41 -3.80 13.29 5.46
CA THR A 41 -5.03 14.05 5.66
C THR A 41 -5.23 14.28 7.15
N ASP A 42 -5.35 15.53 7.56
CA ASP A 42 -5.59 15.89 8.97
C ASP A 42 -7.07 15.72 9.38
N PRO A 43 -7.41 15.81 10.68
CA PRO A 43 -8.81 15.70 11.13
C PRO A 43 -9.75 16.78 10.58
N ALA A 44 -9.22 17.91 10.09
CA ALA A 44 -9.99 18.95 9.42
C ALA A 44 -10.19 18.66 7.92
N GLY A 45 -9.73 17.51 7.42
CA GLY A 45 -9.86 17.08 6.03
C GLY A 45 -8.82 17.68 5.09
N ARG A 46 -7.80 18.38 5.59
CA ARG A 46 -6.76 18.97 4.74
C ARG A 46 -5.72 17.93 4.39
N THR A 47 -5.49 17.71 3.10
CA THR A 47 -4.50 16.75 2.60
C THR A 47 -3.21 17.45 2.21
N ARG A 48 -2.07 16.91 2.66
CA ARG A 48 -0.72 17.29 2.23
C ARG A 48 -0.05 16.10 1.57
N THR A 49 0.52 16.33 0.39
CA THR A 49 1.29 15.31 -0.34
C THR A 49 2.78 15.63 -0.31
N TYR A 50 3.58 14.59 -0.18
CA TYR A 50 5.03 14.60 -0.02
C TYR A 50 5.65 13.65 -1.03
N THR A 51 6.80 14.04 -1.56
CA THR A 51 7.62 13.22 -2.43
C THR A 51 9.10 13.43 -2.09
N ALA A 52 9.92 12.40 -2.26
CA ALA A 52 11.37 12.44 -2.14
C ALA A 52 12.01 11.48 -3.16
N GLY A 53 13.25 11.78 -3.57
CA GLY A 53 13.98 11.00 -4.58
C GLY A 53 13.61 11.35 -6.02
N VAL A 54 13.75 10.38 -6.93
CA VAL A 54 13.51 10.54 -8.38
C VAL A 54 12.51 9.50 -8.87
N GLY A 55 11.55 9.95 -9.70
CA GLY A 55 10.53 9.08 -10.29
C GLY A 55 11.06 8.21 -11.44
N ASP A 56 12.19 8.60 -12.01
CA ASP A 56 12.87 7.88 -13.09
C ASP A 56 14.38 7.93 -12.86
N LEU A 57 15.01 6.77 -12.71
CA LEU A 57 16.46 6.66 -12.46
C LEU A 57 17.30 6.96 -13.70
N ALA A 58 16.78 6.75 -14.91
CA ALA A 58 17.50 6.96 -16.15
C ALA A 58 17.55 8.45 -16.53
N THR A 59 16.45 9.16 -16.31
CA THR A 59 16.31 10.58 -16.66
C THR A 59 16.55 11.51 -15.46
N GLY A 60 16.51 10.98 -14.23
CA GLY A 60 16.54 11.79 -13.01
C GLY A 60 15.28 12.62 -12.80
N SER A 61 14.18 12.31 -13.50
CA SER A 61 12.94 13.07 -13.41
C SER A 61 12.36 13.04 -12.00
N GLN A 62 11.73 14.14 -11.60
CA GLN A 62 11.11 14.25 -10.27
C GLN A 62 10.00 13.22 -10.06
N VAL A 63 9.80 12.82 -8.82
CA VAL A 63 8.66 11.98 -8.42
C VAL A 63 7.36 12.77 -8.58
N PRO A 64 6.40 12.31 -9.40
CA PRO A 64 5.11 12.98 -9.55
C PRO A 64 4.32 12.96 -8.23
N ARG A 65 3.66 14.07 -7.89
CA ARG A 65 2.84 14.16 -6.66
C ARG A 65 1.62 13.23 -6.70
N ASP A 66 1.12 12.94 -7.90
CA ASP A 66 0.03 12.03 -8.21
C ASP A 66 0.54 10.73 -8.86
N GLY A 67 1.80 10.37 -8.57
CA GLY A 67 2.44 9.18 -9.10
C GLY A 67 1.76 7.88 -8.66
N GLN A 68 1.78 6.88 -9.55
CA GLN A 68 1.25 5.55 -9.27
C GLN A 68 2.39 4.59 -8.91
N VAL A 69 2.13 3.70 -7.96
CA VAL A 69 3.07 2.66 -7.53
C VAL A 69 2.39 1.30 -7.44
N ARG A 70 3.18 0.23 -7.57
CA ARG A 70 2.68 -1.12 -7.27
C ARG A 70 2.53 -1.27 -5.76
N VAL A 71 1.29 -1.29 -5.28
CA VAL A 71 0.98 -1.30 -3.84
C VAL A 71 1.14 -2.67 -3.15
N GLY A 72 1.52 -3.71 -3.91
CA GLY A 72 1.82 -5.04 -3.37
C GLY A 72 0.67 -5.62 -2.53
N SER A 73 1.00 -6.12 -1.33
CA SER A 73 0.01 -6.77 -0.46
C SER A 73 -1.14 -5.87 0.01
N ASN A 74 -1.06 -4.54 -0.16
CA ASN A 74 -2.19 -3.65 0.12
C ASN A 74 -3.42 -4.00 -0.72
N THR A 75 -3.25 -4.64 -1.90
CA THR A 75 -4.36 -5.15 -2.73
C THR A 75 -5.29 -6.10 -1.96
N LYS A 76 -4.79 -6.85 -0.97
CA LYS A 76 -5.62 -7.80 -0.19
C LYS A 76 -6.80 -7.11 0.51
N THR A 77 -6.61 -5.88 0.99
CA THR A 77 -7.68 -5.10 1.63
C THR A 77 -8.80 -4.80 0.63
N PHE A 78 -8.46 -4.40 -0.59
CA PHE A 78 -9.45 -4.15 -1.64
C PHE A 78 -10.18 -5.42 -2.05
N THR A 79 -9.46 -6.53 -2.21
CA THR A 79 -10.08 -7.84 -2.48
C THR A 79 -11.02 -8.26 -1.35
N ALA A 80 -10.62 -8.09 -0.10
CA ALA A 80 -11.46 -8.42 1.05
C ALA A 80 -12.75 -7.57 1.07
N VAL A 81 -12.65 -6.26 0.81
CA VAL A 81 -13.82 -5.37 0.70
C VAL A 81 -14.77 -5.84 -0.40
N ALA A 82 -14.25 -6.15 -1.60
CA ALA A 82 -15.09 -6.64 -2.70
C ALA A 82 -15.80 -7.96 -2.32
N VAL A 83 -15.12 -8.89 -1.66
CA VAL A 83 -15.74 -10.14 -1.17
C VAL A 83 -16.81 -9.84 -0.12
N LEU A 84 -16.54 -8.94 0.83
CA LEU A 84 -17.49 -8.57 1.88
C LEU A 84 -18.71 -7.80 1.34
N GLN A 85 -18.54 -7.01 0.28
CA GLN A 85 -19.68 -6.41 -0.44
C GLN A 85 -20.57 -7.50 -1.06
N LEU A 86 -19.97 -8.50 -1.72
CA LEU A 86 -20.71 -9.64 -2.25
C LEU A 86 -21.39 -10.48 -1.14
N VAL A 87 -20.84 -10.49 0.08
CA VAL A 87 -21.50 -11.07 1.25
C VAL A 87 -22.71 -10.23 1.67
N GLY A 88 -22.57 -8.91 1.71
CA GLY A 88 -23.69 -7.99 1.96
C GLY A 88 -24.82 -8.12 0.93
N GLU A 89 -24.47 -8.41 -0.34
CA GLU A 89 -25.41 -8.70 -1.43
C GLU A 89 -26.01 -10.11 -1.37
N GLY A 90 -25.59 -10.97 -0.43
CA GLY A 90 -26.03 -12.36 -0.32
C GLY A 90 -25.49 -13.30 -1.41
N ARG A 91 -24.55 -12.84 -2.24
CA ARG A 91 -23.95 -13.60 -3.35
C ARG A 91 -22.82 -14.52 -2.90
N ILE A 92 -22.10 -14.13 -1.84
CA ILE A 92 -21.09 -14.95 -1.18
C ILE A 92 -21.49 -15.20 0.28
N ARG A 93 -21.22 -16.40 0.80
CA ARG A 93 -21.37 -16.73 2.23
C ARG A 93 -20.00 -17.02 2.80
N LEU A 94 -19.64 -16.34 3.89
CA LEU A 94 -18.36 -16.51 4.57
C LEU A 94 -18.10 -17.96 5.04
N ASP A 95 -19.16 -18.67 5.43
CA ASP A 95 -19.09 -20.07 5.91
C ASP A 95 -19.23 -21.13 4.83
N ALA A 96 -19.52 -20.74 3.58
CA ALA A 96 -19.55 -21.69 2.48
C ALA A 96 -18.13 -22.13 2.12
N PRO A 97 -17.94 -23.41 1.72
CA PRO A 97 -16.70 -23.85 1.12
C PRO A 97 -16.36 -23.03 -0.12
N VAL A 98 -15.07 -22.71 -0.33
CA VAL A 98 -14.61 -21.97 -1.51
C VAL A 98 -14.95 -22.69 -2.81
N ASP A 99 -15.02 -24.02 -2.80
CA ASP A 99 -15.42 -24.85 -3.94
C ASP A 99 -16.85 -24.55 -4.44
N THR A 100 -17.70 -23.92 -3.61
CA THR A 100 -19.03 -23.42 -4.01
C THR A 100 -18.93 -22.38 -5.12
N TYR A 101 -17.87 -21.56 -5.10
CA TYR A 101 -17.67 -20.43 -6.01
C TYR A 101 -16.58 -20.71 -7.06
N LEU A 102 -15.62 -21.57 -6.71
CA LEU A 102 -14.45 -21.91 -7.54
C LEU A 102 -14.34 -23.43 -7.69
N PRO A 103 -15.33 -24.09 -8.33
CA PRO A 103 -15.44 -25.54 -8.36
C PRO A 103 -14.22 -26.18 -9.00
N GLY A 104 -13.55 -27.05 -8.25
CA GLY A 104 -12.39 -27.81 -8.73
C GLY A 104 -11.08 -27.02 -8.82
N LEU A 105 -11.10 -25.70 -8.56
CA LEU A 105 -9.91 -24.86 -8.70
C LEU A 105 -8.93 -25.03 -7.54
N VAL A 106 -9.44 -25.08 -6.30
CA VAL A 106 -8.60 -25.19 -5.09
C VAL A 106 -8.45 -26.66 -4.71
N ARG A 107 -7.54 -27.36 -5.38
CA ARG A 107 -7.26 -28.80 -5.18
C ARG A 107 -5.76 -29.07 -5.23
N GLY A 108 -5.31 -30.10 -4.53
CA GLY A 108 -3.90 -30.53 -4.53
C GLY A 108 -3.63 -31.57 -3.45
N LYS A 109 -2.37 -32.03 -3.34
CA LYS A 109 -1.96 -32.96 -2.28
C LYS A 109 -2.18 -32.31 -0.92
N GLY A 110 -3.10 -32.86 -0.12
CA GLY A 110 -3.48 -32.30 1.18
C GLY A 110 -4.38 -31.05 1.12
N ILE A 111 -4.80 -30.61 -0.07
CA ILE A 111 -5.63 -29.41 -0.28
C ILE A 111 -6.98 -29.83 -0.86
N ASP A 112 -8.05 -29.51 -0.13
CA ASP A 112 -9.44 -29.77 -0.56
C ASP A 112 -10.29 -28.51 -0.34
N GLY A 113 -10.58 -27.78 -1.42
CA GLY A 113 -11.42 -26.57 -1.39
C GLY A 113 -12.84 -26.78 -0.86
N ARG A 114 -13.33 -28.01 -0.76
CA ARG A 114 -14.63 -28.32 -0.13
C ARG A 114 -14.57 -28.22 1.40
N LYS A 115 -13.37 -28.18 1.97
CA LYS A 115 -13.13 -28.05 3.43
C LYS A 115 -12.67 -26.66 3.84
N ILE A 116 -12.29 -25.81 2.89
CA ILE A 116 -11.81 -24.45 3.12
C ILE A 116 -12.97 -23.48 2.98
N LYS A 117 -13.30 -22.72 4.03
CA LYS A 117 -14.32 -21.67 4.02
C LYS A 117 -13.79 -20.39 3.40
N VAL A 118 -14.67 -19.57 2.83
CA VAL A 118 -14.30 -18.25 2.30
C VAL A 118 -13.64 -17.38 3.38
N ARG A 119 -14.17 -17.38 4.62
CA ARG A 119 -13.58 -16.59 5.73
C ARG A 119 -12.14 -16.96 6.05
N GLU A 120 -11.75 -18.21 5.86
CA GLU A 120 -10.41 -18.69 6.17
C GLU A 120 -9.38 -18.17 5.16
N LEU A 121 -9.79 -17.91 3.91
CA LEU A 121 -8.95 -17.21 2.93
C LEU A 121 -8.76 -15.74 3.29
N LEU A 122 -9.82 -15.06 3.73
CA LEU A 122 -9.74 -13.65 4.16
C LEU A 122 -8.90 -13.47 5.43
N GLN A 123 -8.84 -14.50 6.27
CA GLN A 123 -8.13 -14.49 7.56
C GLN A 123 -6.75 -15.13 7.52
N GLN A 124 -6.30 -15.65 6.36
CA GLN A 124 -5.04 -16.39 6.23
C GLN A 124 -4.96 -17.64 7.13
N THR A 125 -6.09 -18.34 7.32
CA THR A 125 -6.22 -19.55 8.16
C THR A 125 -6.66 -20.80 7.40
N SER A 126 -6.68 -20.74 6.06
CA SER A 126 -7.13 -21.86 5.19
C SER A 126 -6.20 -23.07 5.16
N GLY A 127 -4.97 -22.94 5.68
CA GLY A 127 -3.94 -23.97 5.59
C GLY A 127 -3.30 -24.12 4.20
N LEU A 128 -3.61 -23.21 3.26
CA LEU A 128 -2.91 -23.18 1.96
C LEU A 128 -1.45 -22.76 2.16
N PRO A 129 -0.51 -23.37 1.41
CA PRO A 129 0.90 -23.00 1.49
C PRO A 129 1.14 -21.59 0.93
N ASP A 130 2.17 -20.93 1.47
CA ASP A 130 2.64 -19.66 0.93
C ASP A 130 3.32 -19.91 -0.43
N TYR A 131 2.74 -19.32 -1.48
CA TYR A 131 3.22 -19.49 -2.86
C TYR A 131 4.63 -18.88 -3.08
N THR A 132 5.08 -17.98 -2.21
CA THR A 132 6.43 -17.40 -2.27
C THR A 132 7.48 -18.27 -1.60
N ARG A 133 7.05 -19.25 -0.80
CA ARG A 133 7.91 -20.20 -0.08
C ARG A 133 7.79 -21.63 -0.58
N ALA A 134 6.71 -21.94 -1.28
CA ALA A 134 6.62 -23.16 -2.06
C ALA A 134 7.65 -23.10 -3.19
N ASP A 135 8.15 -24.25 -3.64
CA ASP A 135 9.08 -24.40 -4.78
C ASP A 135 8.44 -24.04 -6.14
N LEU A 136 7.52 -23.06 -6.14
CA LEU A 136 6.89 -22.51 -7.31
C LEU A 136 7.90 -21.61 -7.99
N VAL A 137 8.38 -22.05 -9.15
CA VAL A 137 9.19 -21.23 -10.05
C VAL A 137 8.40 -19.95 -10.34
N PRO A 138 8.93 -18.75 -10.00
CA PRO A 138 8.24 -17.51 -10.27
C PRO A 138 7.95 -17.41 -11.77
N ARG A 139 6.66 -17.44 -12.14
CA ARG A 139 6.23 -17.10 -13.50
C ARG A 139 6.14 -15.58 -13.58
N TYR A 140 7.12 -14.97 -14.20
CA TYR A 140 7.06 -13.56 -14.56
C TYR A 140 6.16 -13.42 -15.80
N TYR A 141 5.08 -12.66 -15.66
CA TYR A 141 4.29 -12.20 -16.80
C TYR A 141 4.92 -10.94 -17.36
N THR A 142 5.05 -10.86 -18.68
CA THR A 142 5.48 -9.63 -19.34
C THR A 142 4.29 -8.69 -19.53
N PRO A 143 4.47 -7.35 -19.56
CA PRO A 143 3.36 -6.39 -19.73
C PRO A 143 2.47 -6.58 -20.97
N ARG A 144 2.87 -7.41 -21.95
CA ARG A 144 2.07 -7.74 -23.14
C ARG A 144 1.11 -8.92 -22.94
N GLU A 145 1.12 -9.54 -21.77
CA GLU A 145 0.22 -10.64 -21.39
C GLU A 145 -0.98 -10.15 -20.53
N LEU A 146 -1.20 -8.82 -20.46
CA LEU A 146 -2.35 -8.15 -19.86
C LEU A 146 -3.22 -7.49 -20.92
#